data_AF-A0A1C6S332-F1
#
_entry.id   AF-A0A1C6S332-F1
#
_cell.length_a   1.000
_cell.length_b   1.000
_cell.length_c   1.000
_cell.angle_alpha   90.00
_cell.angle_beta   90.00
_cell.angle_gamma   90.00
#
_symmetry.space_group_name_H-M   'P 1'
#
loop_
_entity.id
_entity.type
_entity.pdbx_description
1 polymer ?
#
loop_
_entity_poly.entity_id
_entity_poly.type
_entity_poly.pdbx_seq_one_letter_code
_entity_poly.pdbx_strand_id
1 'polypeptide(L)'
;MKHRILGALTVAGLALAGSTVAASPAAASDTYGAICVLNQNTWLRDEPHGSVLLTLTAGRGFRWHGAGSDNGSGVMWLYGHGAEAPTRDGWVPASNVSNCYWP
;
A
#
# COMPACT_ATOMS: atom_id res chain seq x y z
N MET A 1 57.25 -32.67 -4.02
CA MET A 1 56.94 -31.34 -4.59
C MET A 1 55.43 -31.20 -4.67
N LYS A 2 54.91 -29.98 -4.45
CA LYS A 2 53.55 -29.61 -4.05
C LYS A 2 52.46 -30.05 -5.06
N HIS A 3 51.45 -30.78 -4.57
CA HIS A 3 50.16 -30.96 -5.25
C HIS A 3 49.30 -29.70 -5.07
N ARG A 4 49.00 -28.97 -6.16
CA ARG A 4 47.97 -27.91 -6.17
C ARG A 4 47.33 -27.82 -7.55
N ILE A 5 46.20 -28.50 -7.73
CA ILE A 5 45.25 -28.29 -8.82
C ILE A 5 43.99 -27.77 -8.11
N LEU A 6 43.78 -26.45 -8.03
CA LEU A 6 42.82 -25.70 -8.87
C LEU A 6 41.46 -26.43 -8.87
N GLY A 7 40.50 -26.08 -8.02
CA GLY A 7 39.84 -24.78 -8.00
C GLY A 7 38.58 -24.86 -8.87
N ALA A 8 37.47 -25.32 -8.28
CA ALA A 8 36.16 -25.31 -8.93
C ALA A 8 35.12 -24.81 -7.92
N LEU A 9 34.93 -23.49 -7.88
CA LEU A 9 33.77 -22.86 -7.24
C LEU A 9 32.57 -23.04 -8.18
N THR A 10 31.67 -23.94 -7.84
CA THR A 10 30.36 -24.02 -8.47
C THR A 10 29.41 -23.09 -7.72
N VAL A 11 29.28 -21.84 -8.17
CA VAL A 11 28.21 -20.94 -7.70
C VAL A 11 26.94 -21.30 -8.46
N ALA A 12 26.08 -22.11 -7.83
CA ALA A 12 24.74 -22.36 -8.34
C ALA A 12 23.91 -21.08 -8.20
N GLY A 13 23.66 -20.41 -9.32
CA GLY A 13 22.76 -19.26 -9.40
C GLY A 13 21.34 -19.70 -9.07
N LEU A 14 20.83 -19.25 -7.92
CA LEU A 14 19.43 -19.45 -7.54
C LEU A 14 18.59 -18.44 -8.33
N ALA A 15 17.94 -18.91 -9.41
CA ALA A 15 16.97 -18.11 -10.15
C ALA A 15 15.71 -17.96 -9.29
N LEU A 16 15.57 -16.82 -8.61
CA LEU A 16 14.33 -16.41 -7.98
C LEU A 16 13.31 -16.13 -9.09
N ALA A 17 12.45 -17.10 -9.38
CA ALA A 17 11.24 -16.89 -10.15
C ALA A 17 10.33 -15.95 -9.34
N GLY A 18 10.47 -14.65 -9.57
CA GLY A 18 9.58 -13.63 -9.03
C GLY A 18 8.22 -13.76 -9.71
N SER A 19 7.30 -14.48 -9.08
CA SER A 19 5.88 -14.42 -9.43
C SER A 19 5.41 -13.00 -9.14
N THR A 20 5.40 -12.13 -10.15
CA THR A 20 4.69 -10.86 -10.07
C THR A 20 3.21 -11.20 -10.12
N VAL A 21 2.63 -11.50 -8.96
CA VAL A 21 1.18 -11.44 -8.80
C VAL A 21 0.86 -9.97 -9.04
N ALA A 22 0.38 -9.65 -10.24
CA ALA A 22 -0.26 -8.37 -10.49
C ALA A 22 -1.35 -8.29 -9.43
N ALA A 23 -1.13 -7.46 -8.40
CA ALA A 23 -2.13 -7.15 -7.42
C ALA A 23 -3.21 -6.39 -8.19
N SER A 24 -4.14 -7.11 -8.81
CA SER A 24 -5.46 -6.58 -9.08
C SER A 24 -5.86 -5.89 -7.77
N PRO A 25 -6.20 -4.60 -7.78
CA PRO A 25 -6.55 -3.91 -6.56
C PRO A 25 -7.67 -4.75 -5.95
N ALA A 26 -7.38 -5.43 -4.85
CA ALA A 26 -8.44 -6.04 -4.08
C ALA A 26 -9.40 -4.86 -3.83
N ALA A 27 -10.60 -4.93 -4.38
CA ALA A 27 -11.55 -3.85 -4.21
C ALA A 27 -11.73 -3.75 -2.70
N ALA A 28 -11.46 -2.57 -2.15
CA ALA A 28 -11.92 -2.29 -0.80
C ALA A 28 -13.45 -2.50 -0.79
N SER A 29 -14.01 -2.94 0.33
CA SER A 29 -15.34 -3.57 0.44
C SER A 29 -16.48 -2.88 -0.34
N ASP A 30 -17.61 -3.56 -0.57
CA ASP A 30 -18.82 -3.06 -1.28
C ASP A 30 -19.57 -1.92 -0.57
N THR A 31 -18.90 -1.19 0.31
CA THR A 31 -19.40 0.03 0.92
C THR A 31 -19.47 1.16 -0.13
N TYR A 32 -20.42 2.07 0.03
CA TYR A 32 -20.48 3.30 -0.77
C TYR A 32 -19.17 4.08 -0.66
N GLY A 33 -18.65 4.56 -1.79
CA GLY A 33 -17.42 5.35 -1.84
C GLY A 33 -16.63 5.15 -3.11
N ALA A 34 -15.78 6.12 -3.45
CA ALA A 34 -14.86 6.02 -4.55
C ALA A 34 -13.77 4.98 -4.24
N ILE A 35 -13.36 4.22 -5.25
CA ILE A 35 -12.21 3.33 -5.17
C ILE A 35 -11.02 4.07 -5.73
N CYS A 36 -9.97 4.22 -4.93
CA CYS A 36 -8.68 4.76 -5.35
C CYS A 36 -7.58 3.71 -5.24
N VAL A 37 -6.42 4.00 -5.81
CA VAL A 37 -5.19 3.22 -5.67
C VAL A 37 -4.20 3.98 -4.79
N LEU A 38 -3.62 3.30 -3.80
CA LEU A 38 -2.54 3.84 -2.98
C LEU A 38 -1.28 3.99 -3.85
N ASN A 39 -0.81 5.23 -4.05
CA ASN A 39 0.36 5.49 -4.91
C ASN A 39 1.70 5.30 -4.19
N GLN A 40 1.67 5.06 -2.88
CA GLN A 40 2.81 4.81 -2.02
C GLN A 40 2.37 4.03 -0.76
N ASN A 41 3.33 3.47 -0.02
CA ASN A 41 3.04 2.93 1.30
C ASN A 41 2.62 4.09 2.21
N THR A 42 1.54 3.93 2.96
CA THR A 42 1.01 5.01 3.79
C THR A 42 0.56 4.49 5.15
N TRP A 43 0.42 5.38 6.11
CA TRP A 43 -0.24 5.08 7.38
C TRP A 43 -1.73 5.32 7.28
N LEU A 44 -2.52 4.41 7.85
CA LEU A 44 -3.92 4.65 8.20
C LEU A 44 -3.96 5.20 9.62
N ARG A 45 -4.59 6.35 9.83
CA ARG A 45 -4.67 7.01 11.14
C ARG A 45 -6.09 7.08 11.70
N ASP A 46 -6.23 7.22 13.01
CA ASP A 46 -7.53 7.39 13.68
C ASP A 46 -8.15 8.78 13.44
N GLU A 47 -7.32 9.81 13.31
CA GLU A 47 -7.67 11.17 12.90
C GLU A 47 -6.57 11.77 12.00
N PRO A 48 -6.84 12.88 11.29
CA PRO A 48 -5.79 13.66 10.62
C PRO A 48 -4.64 13.98 11.59
N HIS A 49 -3.42 13.57 11.24
CA HIS A 49 -2.22 13.70 12.09
C HIS A 49 -2.24 12.92 13.42
N GLY A 50 -3.26 12.08 13.65
CA GLY A 50 -3.41 11.27 14.86
C GLY A 50 -2.51 10.04 14.92
N SER A 51 -2.89 9.06 15.74
CA SER A 51 -2.16 7.81 15.92
C SER A 51 -2.22 6.94 14.67
N VAL A 52 -1.13 6.22 14.40
CA VAL A 52 -1.11 5.21 13.33
C VAL A 52 -1.84 3.97 13.80
N LEU A 53 -2.89 3.57 13.08
CA LEU A 53 -3.62 2.32 13.30
C LEU A 53 -2.91 1.13 12.66
N LEU A 54 -2.43 1.31 11.42
CA LEU A 54 -1.70 0.32 10.64
C LEU A 54 -1.01 0.98 9.44
N THR A 55 -0.15 0.21 8.77
CA THR A 55 0.43 0.59 7.48
C THR A 55 -0.35 -0.07 6.35
N LEU A 56 -0.64 0.71 5.31
CA LEU A 56 -1.22 0.25 4.07
C LEU A 56 -0.17 0.16 2.96
N THR A 57 -0.30 -0.88 2.14
CA THR A 57 0.66 -1.21 1.08
C THR A 57 0.34 -0.48 -0.22
N ALA A 58 1.38 0.09 -0.86
CA ALA A 58 1.29 0.71 -2.17
C ALA A 58 0.69 -0.23 -3.22
N GLY A 59 0.01 0.34 -4.23
CA GLY A 59 -0.62 -0.37 -5.34
C GLY A 59 -1.94 -1.05 -5.00
N ARG A 60 -2.35 -1.06 -3.73
CA ARG A 60 -3.63 -1.65 -3.29
C ARG A 60 -4.79 -0.65 -3.34
N GLY A 61 -6.00 -1.19 -3.36
CA GLY A 61 -7.22 -0.39 -3.33
C GLY A 61 -7.46 0.28 -1.97
N PHE A 62 -7.99 1.50 -2.02
CA PHE A 62 -8.51 2.24 -0.87
C PHE A 62 -9.93 2.73 -1.20
N ARG A 63 -10.92 2.36 -0.37
CA ARG A 63 -12.30 2.85 -0.49
C ARG A 63 -12.39 4.14 0.30
N TRP A 64 -12.57 5.25 -0.39
CA TRP A 64 -12.78 6.56 0.20
C TRP A 64 -14.28 6.88 0.27
N HIS A 65 -14.77 7.22 1.47
CA HIS A 65 -16.19 7.57 1.69
C HIS A 65 -16.42 8.80 2.58
N GLY A 66 -15.37 9.56 2.91
CA GLY A 66 -15.50 10.88 3.55
C GLY A 66 -14.21 11.68 3.43
N ALA A 67 -14.25 13.01 3.38
CA ALA A 67 -13.05 13.83 3.30
C ALA A 67 -13.07 14.94 4.34
N GLY A 68 -11.89 15.37 4.76
CA GLY A 68 -11.70 16.46 5.71
C GLY A 68 -10.37 17.15 5.48
N SER A 69 -10.33 18.46 5.68
CA SER A 69 -9.08 19.20 5.76
C SER A 69 -8.63 19.26 7.22
N ASP A 70 -7.32 19.26 7.45
CA ASP A 70 -6.83 19.63 8.76
C ASP A 70 -6.88 21.16 8.94
N ASN A 71 -7.10 21.61 10.17
CA ASN A 71 -6.96 23.03 10.49
C ASN A 71 -5.47 23.35 10.69
N GLY A 72 -4.82 23.87 9.66
CA GLY A 72 -3.52 24.54 9.82
C GLY A 72 -2.42 24.13 8.83
N SER A 73 -2.36 22.89 8.34
CA SER A 73 -1.36 22.51 7.33
C SER A 73 -1.88 22.52 5.89
N GLY A 74 -3.20 22.57 5.71
CA GLY A 74 -3.83 22.58 4.39
C GLY A 74 -3.80 21.23 3.68
N VAL A 75 -3.49 20.16 4.43
CA VAL A 75 -3.49 18.80 3.92
C VAL A 75 -4.92 18.30 3.87
N MET A 76 -5.34 17.85 2.69
CA MET A 76 -6.58 17.11 2.54
C MET A 76 -6.39 15.67 2.97
N TRP A 77 -7.33 15.16 3.76
CA TRP A 77 -7.37 13.81 4.25
C TRP A 77 -8.61 13.09 3.75
N LEU A 78 -8.45 11.82 3.42
CA LEU A 78 -9.52 10.93 2.99
C LEU A 78 -9.79 9.89 4.07
N TYR A 79 -11.04 9.81 4.48
CA TYR A 79 -11.57 8.82 5.39
C TYR A 79 -12.07 7.60 4.63
N GLY A 80 -11.63 6.43 5.07
CA GLY A 80 -11.93 5.18 4.40
C GLY A 80 -11.12 4.00 4.90
N HIS A 81 -11.14 2.90 4.16
CA HIS A 81 -10.37 1.69 4.47
C HIS A 81 -9.58 1.17 3.28
N GLY A 82 -8.45 0.52 3.58
CA GLY A 82 -7.66 -0.21 2.60
C GLY A 82 -8.23 -1.60 2.34
N ALA A 83 -7.94 -2.14 1.16
CA ALA A 83 -8.36 -3.48 0.77
C ALA A 83 -7.82 -4.61 1.67
N GLU A 84 -6.70 -4.38 2.35
CA GLU A 84 -6.10 -5.35 3.28
C GLU A 84 -6.68 -5.26 4.70
N ALA A 85 -7.50 -4.26 4.98
CA ALA A 85 -8.17 -4.05 6.26
C ALA A 85 -9.60 -3.52 6.06
N PRO A 86 -10.50 -4.27 5.39
CA PRO A 86 -11.80 -3.78 4.94
C PRO A 86 -12.79 -3.42 6.07
N THR A 87 -12.48 -3.79 7.31
CA THR A 87 -13.31 -3.52 8.50
C THR A 87 -12.73 -2.44 9.40
N ARG A 88 -11.65 -1.77 8.98
CA ARG A 88 -10.98 -0.73 9.76
C ARG A 88 -10.82 0.53 8.92
N ASP A 89 -11.68 1.49 9.23
CA ASP A 89 -11.59 2.82 8.65
C ASP A 89 -10.57 3.69 9.39
N GLY A 90 -10.08 4.69 8.68
CA GLY A 90 -9.20 5.72 9.19
C GLY A 90 -8.87 6.74 8.11
N TRP A 91 -7.85 7.54 8.36
CA TRP A 91 -7.47 8.68 7.55
C TRP A 91 -6.13 8.45 6.85
N VAL A 92 -6.09 8.75 5.56
CA VAL A 92 -4.87 8.83 4.75
C VAL A 92 -4.77 10.22 4.10
N PRO A 93 -3.55 10.76 3.85
CA PRO A 93 -3.41 11.98 3.06
C PRO A 93 -3.95 11.76 1.65
N ALA A 94 -4.70 12.71 1.11
CA ALA A 94 -5.27 12.63 -0.24
C ALA A 94 -4.19 12.52 -1.32
N SER A 95 -3.01 13.08 -1.08
CA SER A 95 -1.83 12.94 -1.96
C SER A 95 -1.32 11.50 -2.08
N ASN A 96 -1.72 10.60 -1.17
CA ASN A 96 -1.24 9.22 -1.13
C ASN A 96 -2.14 8.26 -1.90
N VAL A 97 -3.22 8.78 -2.49
CA VAL A 97 -4.10 8.03 -3.38
C VAL A 97 -4.10 8.63 -4.79
N SER A 98 -4.49 7.82 -5.77
CA SER A 98 -4.58 8.21 -7.17
C SER A 98 -5.61 7.35 -7.90
N ASN A 99 -5.93 7.69 -9.15
CA ASN A 99 -6.78 6.89 -10.04
C ASN A 99 -8.14 6.52 -9.41
N CYS A 100 -8.76 7.49 -8.73
CA CYS A 100 -10.05 7.29 -8.08
C CYS A 100 -11.18 7.17 -9.11
N TYR A 101 -12.07 6.22 -8.93
CA TYR A 101 -13.29 6.06 -9.73
C TYR A 101 -14.49 5.68 -8.86
N TRP A 102 -15.69 5.98 -9.35
CA TRP A 102 -16.95 5.52 -8.77
C TRP A 102 -17.37 4.23 -9.46
N PRO A 103 -17.48 3.10 -8.73
CA PRO A 103 -17.99 1.86 -9.29
C PRO A 103 -19.51 1.89 -9.50
#